data_AF-A0A392T2S4-F1
#
_entry.id   AF-A0A392T2S4-F1
#
_cell.length_a   1.000
_cell.length_b   1.000
_cell.length_c   1.000
_cell.angle_alpha   90.00
_cell.angle_beta   90.00
_cell.angle_gamma   90.00
#
_symmetry.space_group_name_H-M   'P 1'
#
loop_
_entity.id
_entity.type
_entity.pdbx_description
1 polymer ?
#
loop_
_entity_poly.entity_id
_entity_poly.type
_entity_poly.pdbx_seq_one_letter_code
_entity_poly.pdbx_strand_id
1 'polypeptide(L)' 'MGCTEEKKTVLGMYVLREEANVWWKNVNLRIGVEGVAIVWEIFKWEFLRKYFPADVKNKKVIEF' A
#
# COMPACT_ATOMS: atom_id res chain seq x y z
N MET A 1 9.54 8.17 30.02
CA MET A 1 10.36 7.84 28.83
C MET A 1 9.43 7.85 27.63
N GLY A 2 9.32 8.98 26.95
CA GLY A 2 8.40 9.15 25.81
C GLY A 2 9.02 8.61 24.53
N CYS A 3 8.22 7.95 23.69
CA CYS A 3 8.65 7.54 22.37
C CYS A 3 8.94 8.79 21.52
N THR A 4 10.16 8.92 20.99
CA THR A 4 10.52 10.02 20.08
C THR A 4 9.72 9.89 18.79
N GLU A 5 9.33 11.02 18.19
CA GLU A 5 8.55 11.01 16.93
C GLU A 5 9.25 10.17 15.85
N GLU A 6 10.58 10.22 15.78
CA GLU A 6 11.41 9.38 14.89
C GLU A 6 11.16 7.88 15.08
N LYS A 7 11.09 7.40 16.34
CA LYS A 7 10.81 6.00 16.64
C LYS A 7 9.40 5.61 16.23
N LYS A 8 8.43 6.52 16.41
CA LYS A 8 7.05 6.30 15.94
C LYS A 8 6.98 6.22 14.42
N THR A 9 7.71 7.09 13.70
CA THR A 9 7.78 7.07 12.23
C THR A 9 8.41 5.79 11.72
N VAL A 10 9.52 5.34 12.31
CA VAL A 10 10.19 4.08 11.93
C VAL A 10 9.27 2.89 12.15
N LEU A 11 8.59 2.83 13.30
CA LEU A 11 7.65 1.75 13.60
C LEU A 11 6.46 1.78 12.63
N GLY A 12 5.91 2.95 12.34
CA GLY A 12 4.83 3.13 11.36
C GLY A 12 5.22 2.67 9.95
N MET A 13 6.42 3.03 9.48
CA MET A 13 6.93 2.57 8.18
C MET A 13 7.13 1.05 8.14
N TYR A 14 7.61 0.46 9.23
CA TYR A 14 7.78 -0.99 9.31
C TYR A 14 6.43 -1.71 9.22
N VAL A 15 5.44 -1.27 10.00
CA VAL A 15 4.08 -1.84 9.98
C VAL A 15 3.45 -1.73 8.59
N LEU A 16 3.56 -0.57 7.94
CA LEU A 16 3.04 -0.38 6.58
C LEU A 16 3.72 -1.30 5.56
N ARG A 17 5.03 -1.51 5.68
CA ARG A 17 5.78 -2.45 4.83
C ARG A 17 5.26 -3.88 5.02
N GLU A 18 5.08 -4.33 6.26
CA GLU A 18 4.57 -5.68 6.54
C GLU A 18 3.13 -5.85 6.03
N GLU A 19 2.27 -4.87 6.26
CA GLU A 19 0.89 -4.88 5.76
C GLU A 19 0.84 -4.99 4.24
N ALA A 20 1.63 -4.17 3.53
CA ALA A 20 1.70 -4.20 2.07
C ALA A 20 2.21 -5.56 1.55
N ASN A 21 3.20 -6.15 2.22
CA ASN A 21 3.71 -7.48 1.86
C ASN A 21 2.65 -8.58 2.04
N VAL A 22 1.93 -8.57 3.16
CA VAL A 22 0.86 -9.54 3.44
C VAL A 22 -0.29 -9.38 2.44
N TRP A 23 -0.73 -8.14 2.20
CA TRP A 23 -1.76 -7.84 1.21
C TRP A 23 -1.38 -8.33 -0.18
N TRP A 24 -0.15 -8.05 -0.62
CA TRP A 24 0.29 -8.44 -1.96
C TRP A 24 0.34 -9.95 -2.15
N LYS A 25 0.79 -10.71 -1.14
CA LYS A 25 0.74 -12.19 -1.18
C LYS A 25 -0.69 -12.69 -1.40
N ASN A 26 -1.67 -12.11 -0.72
CA ASN A 26 -3.07 -12.48 -0.88
C ASN A 26 -3.65 -12.07 -2.25
N VAL A 27 -3.29 -10.90 -2.77
CA VAL A 27 -3.68 -10.49 -4.13
C VAL A 27 -3.08 -11.43 -5.17
N ASN A 28 -1.80 -11.74 -5.04
CA ASN A 28 -1.10 -12.64 -5.96
C ASN A 28 -1.73 -14.04 -5.99
N LEU A 29 -2.13 -14.57 -4.84
CA LEU A 29 -2.88 -15.84 -4.76
C LEU A 29 -4.25 -15.78 -5.46
N ARG A 30 -4.96 -14.66 -5.36
CA ARG A 30 -6.29 -14.47 -5.99
C ARG A 30 -6.23 -14.34 -7.51
N ILE A 31 -5.17 -13.75 -8.05
CA ILE A 31 -5.01 -13.58 -9.50
C ILE A 31 -4.66 -14.93 -10.16
N GLY A 32 -4.29 -15.97 -9.38
CA GLY A 32 -4.15 -17.34 -9.88
C GLY A 32 -3.01 -17.51 -10.89
N VAL A 33 -2.01 -16.63 -10.83
CA VAL A 33 -0.94 -16.56 -11.83
C VAL A 33 0.19 -17.48 -11.40
N GLU A 34 0.00 -18.78 -11.58
CA GLU A 34 1.12 -19.70 -11.64
C GLU A 34 1.87 -19.47 -12.96
N GLY A 35 2.98 -18.73 -12.89
CA GLY A 35 3.99 -18.73 -13.96
C GLY A 35 3.99 -17.55 -14.94
N VAL A 36 3.05 -16.60 -14.89
CA VAL A 36 3.29 -15.29 -15.53
C VAL A 36 4.13 -14.48 -14.58
N ALA A 37 5.34 -14.07 -15.02
CA ALA A 37 6.18 -13.15 -14.26
C ALA A 37 5.30 -12.00 -13.78
N ILE A 38 5.22 -11.82 -12.46
CA ILE A 38 4.45 -10.75 -11.83
C ILE A 38 4.82 -9.45 -12.56
N VAL A 39 3.93 -8.98 -13.43
CA VAL A 39 4.21 -7.78 -14.20
C VAL A 39 4.16 -6.66 -13.19
N TRP A 40 5.30 -5.97 -12.99
CA TRP A 40 5.42 -4.80 -12.13
C TRP A 40 4.27 -3.79 -12.33
N GLU A 41 3.70 -3.73 -13.54
CA GLU A 41 2.49 -2.97 -13.87
C GLU A 41 1.23 -3.40 -13.09
N ILE A 42 0.99 -4.71 -12.90
CA ILE A 42 -0.16 -5.23 -12.13
C ILE A 42 -0.01 -4.86 -10.66
N PHE A 43 1.21 -5.01 -10.11
CA PHE A 43 1.51 -4.57 -8.75
C PHE A 43 1.21 -3.08 -8.58
N LYS A 44 1.73 -2.23 -9.47
CA LYS A 44 1.49 -0.79 -9.41
C LYS A 44 -0.01 -0.45 -9.48
N TRP A 45 -0.76 -1.08 -10.37
CA TRP A 45 -2.18 -0.80 -10.54
C TRP A 45 -3.00 -1.17 -9.29
N GLU A 46 -2.77 -2.37 -8.75
CA GLU A 46 -3.44 -2.84 -7.54
C GLU A 46 -3.02 -2.04 -6.30
N PHE A 47 -1.74 -1.68 -6.19
CA PHE A 47 -1.21 -0.90 -5.08
C PHE A 47 -1.80 0.50 -5.04
N LEU A 48 -1.84 1.18 -6.20
CA LEU A 48 -2.48 2.49 -6.32
C LEU A 48 -3.98 2.40 -6.00
N ARG A 49 -4.68 1.38 -6.48
CA ARG A 49 -6.10 1.19 -6.17
C ARG A 49 -6.37 1.03 -4.67
N LYS A 50 -5.52 0.28 -3.95
CA LYS A 50 -5.69 -0.04 -2.53
C LYS A 50 -5.29 1.11 -1.60
N TYR A 51 -4.15 1.74 -1.86
CA TYR A 51 -3.55 2.74 -0.96
C TYR A 51 -3.79 4.18 -1.42
N PHE A 52 -4.13 4.39 -2.69
CA PHE A 52 -4.38 5.70 -3.29
C PHE A 52 -5.67 5.70 -4.11
N PRO A 53 -6.84 5.36 -3.50
CA PRO A 53 -8.10 5.40 -4.22
C PRO A 53 -8.33 6.81 -4.80
N ALA A 54 -8.93 6.89 -6.00
CA ALA A 54 -9.09 8.13 -6.75
C ALA A 54 -9.76 9.27 -5.94
N ASP A 55 -10.49 8.94 -4.87
CA ASP A 55 -11.08 9.87 -3.92
C ASP A 55 -10.07 10.75 -3.16
N VAL A 56 -8.80 10.33 -3.04
CA VAL A 56 -7.75 11.16 -2.42
C VAL A 56 -7.34 12.32 -3.33
N LYS A 57 -7.55 12.21 -4.65
CA LYS A 57 -7.34 13.31 -5.60
C LYS A 57 -8.53 14.28 -5.66
N ASN A 58 -9.76 13.84 -5.36
CA ASN A 58 -10.96 14.68 -5.43
C ASN A 58 -11.34 15.37 -4.10
N LYS A 59 -10.70 15.00 -2.98
CA LYS A 59 -10.88 15.69 -1.68
C LYS A 59 -10.03 16.95 -1.48
N LYS A 60 -9.47 17.52 -2.57
CA LYS A 60 -8.94 18.89 -2.61
C LYS A 60 -9.82 19.84 -3.43
N VAL A 61 -11.13 19.58 -3.52
CA VAL A 61 -12.12 20.53 -4.06
C VAL A 61 -13.09 21.02 -2.95
N ILE A 62 -12.75 20.81 -1.68
CA ILE A 62 -13.40 21.54 -0.57
C ILE A 62 -12.31 21.88 0.46
N GLU A 63 -11.38 22.76 0.07
CA GLU A 63 -10.69 23.64 1.01
C GLU A 63 -11.20 25.06 0.73
N PHE A 64 -12.16 25.51 1.53
CA PHE A 64 -12.29 26.86 2.07
C PHE A 64 -12.87 26.75 3.47
#